data_AF-A0A8S9NEM8-F1
#
_entry.id   AF-A0A8S9NEM8-F1
#
_cell.length_a   1.000
_cell.length_b   1.000
_cell.length_c   1.000
_cell.angle_alpha   90.00
_cell.angle_beta   90.00
_cell.angle_gamma   90.00
#
_symmetry.space_group_name_H-M   'P 1'
#
loop_
_entity.id
_entity.type
_entity.pdbx_description
1 polymer ?
#
loop_
_entity_poly.entity_id
_entity_poly.type
_entity_poly.pdbx_seq_one_letter_code
_entity_poly.pdbx_strand_id
1 'polypeptide(L)'
;MSHFEDEGLSFTLPCFLLEALAELGMAFAQMVPNFFRYFLVSWIRAREEGLEFGLEELKQLFSIKRNSGFPGTMILAPRHDRSIIDGIPSRDDRWREKFFVFKINPASFCDFDFRRIRREWSDGIEPFGPAPMTHELR
;
A
#
# COMPACT_ATOMS: atom_id res chain seq x y z
N MET A 1 27.28 14.71 -15.17
CA MET A 1 26.40 14.78 -13.98
C MET A 1 25.06 14.21 -14.39
N SER A 2 24.67 13.08 -13.79
CA SER A 2 23.33 12.54 -14.02
C SER A 2 22.36 13.27 -13.09
N HIS A 3 21.13 13.54 -13.52
CA HIS A 3 20.08 14.18 -12.68
C HIS A 3 19.87 13.50 -11.31
N PHE A 4 20.37 12.27 -11.10
CA PHE A 4 20.30 11.56 -9.82
C PHE A 4 21.27 12.08 -8.75
N GLU A 5 22.36 12.77 -9.13
CA GLU A 5 23.40 13.20 -8.17
C GLU A 5 23.09 14.56 -7.54
N ASP A 6 22.38 15.46 -8.24
CA ASP A 6 22.10 16.82 -7.76
C ASP A 6 20.61 17.15 -7.56
N GLU A 7 19.68 16.42 -8.21
CA GLU A 7 18.23 16.70 -8.17
C GLU A 7 17.39 15.45 -7.81
N GLY A 8 18.01 14.50 -7.08
CA GLY A 8 17.51 13.14 -6.83
C GLY A 8 15.98 12.98 -6.90
N LEU A 9 15.53 12.11 -7.82
CA LEU A 9 14.12 11.80 -8.05
C LEU A 9 13.39 11.48 -6.73
N SER A 10 12.64 12.45 -6.22
CA SER A 10 11.89 12.32 -4.97
C SER A 10 10.46 11.93 -5.29
N PHE A 11 10.05 10.72 -4.88
CA PHE A 11 8.66 10.32 -4.90
C PHE A 11 8.03 10.63 -3.55
N THR A 12 7.02 11.49 -3.54
CA THR A 12 6.21 11.72 -2.35
C THR A 12 5.36 10.48 -2.10
N LEU A 13 5.57 9.84 -0.95
CA LEU A 13 4.67 8.78 -0.51
C LEU A 13 3.43 9.43 0.11
N PRO A 14 2.21 8.95 -0.22
CA PRO A 14 1.01 9.45 0.44
C PRO A 14 1.14 9.26 1.96
N CYS A 15 0.92 10.33 2.74
CA CYS A 15 0.98 10.25 4.21
C CYS A 15 0.04 9.15 4.72
N PHE A 16 -1.13 9.02 4.07
CA PHE A 16 -2.12 7.98 4.33
C PHE A 16 -1.58 6.54 4.16
N LEU A 17 -0.65 6.29 3.21
CA LEU A 17 -0.01 4.98 3.09
C LEU A 17 0.82 4.64 4.33
N LEU A 18 1.56 5.62 4.84
CA LEU A 18 2.40 5.45 6.01
C LEU A 18 1.54 5.23 7.27
N GLU A 19 0.44 5.97 7.39
CA GLU A 19 -0.55 5.75 8.45
C GLU A 19 -1.14 4.34 8.38
N ALA A 20 -1.59 3.90 7.20
CA ALA A 20 -2.12 2.55 7.03
C ALA A 20 -1.09 1.47 7.40
N LEU A 21 0.18 1.63 7.00
CA LEU A 21 1.25 0.68 7.36
C LEU A 21 1.55 0.67 8.86
N ALA A 22 1.51 1.84 9.51
CA ALA A 22 1.69 1.95 10.96
C ALA A 22 0.56 1.23 11.71
N GLU A 23 -0.70 1.49 11.33
CA GLU A 23 -1.88 0.83 11.90
C GLU A 23 -1.88 -0.69 11.68
N LEU A 24 -1.32 -1.13 10.55
CA LEU A 24 -1.14 -2.55 10.23
C LEU A 24 0.04 -3.21 10.94
N GLY A 25 0.93 -2.44 11.58
CA GLY A 25 2.19 -2.96 12.10
C GLY A 25 3.07 -3.60 11.02
N MET A 26 2.95 -3.11 9.77
CA MET A 26 3.61 -3.69 8.61
C MET A 26 4.85 -2.88 8.22
N ALA A 27 5.96 -3.56 7.95
CA ALA A 27 7.14 -2.90 7.38
C ALA A 27 6.94 -2.62 5.90
N PHE A 28 7.44 -1.49 5.41
CA PHE A 28 7.31 -1.09 4.00
C PHE A 28 7.80 -2.17 3.03
N ALA A 29 8.91 -2.84 3.37
CA ALA A 29 9.52 -3.91 2.57
C ALA A 29 8.67 -5.20 2.50
N GLN A 30 7.63 -5.32 3.33
CA GLN A 30 6.69 -6.45 3.27
C GLN A 30 5.57 -6.22 2.25
N MET A 31 5.38 -5.01 1.72
CA MET A 31 4.48 -4.79 0.59
C MET A 31 5.09 -5.35 -0.68
N VAL A 32 4.30 -6.11 -1.43
CA VAL A 32 4.63 -6.36 -2.84
C VAL A 32 4.07 -5.24 -3.72
N PRO A 33 4.53 -5.09 -4.97
CA PRO A 33 4.03 -4.05 -5.86
C PRO A 33 2.52 -4.06 -6.09
N ASN A 34 1.87 -5.23 -6.08
CA ASN A 34 0.41 -5.36 -6.17
C ASN A 34 -0.30 -4.57 -5.05
N PHE A 35 0.20 -4.69 -3.82
CA PHE A 35 -0.33 -3.97 -2.66
C PHE A 35 -0.32 -2.45 -2.91
N PHE A 36 0.84 -1.94 -3.30
CA PHE A 36 1.04 -0.51 -3.54
C PHE A 36 0.17 0.01 -4.69
N ARG A 37 0.02 -0.76 -5.78
CA ARG A 37 -0.82 -0.36 -6.92
C ARG A 37 -2.30 -0.28 -6.55
N TYR A 38 -2.86 -1.30 -5.90
CA TYR A 38 -4.26 -1.25 -5.48
C TYR A 38 -4.50 -0.11 -4.49
N PHE A 39 -3.61 0.06 -3.51
CA PHE A 39 -3.69 1.16 -2.56
C PHE A 39 -3.71 2.52 -3.25
N LEU A 40 -2.71 2.79 -4.10
CA LEU A 40 -2.58 4.09 -4.77
C LEU A 40 -3.75 4.38 -5.69
N VAL A 41 -4.14 3.43 -6.53
CA VAL A 41 -5.21 3.66 -7.51
C VAL A 41 -6.54 3.88 -6.80
N SER A 42 -6.85 3.13 -5.74
CA SER A 42 -8.07 3.36 -4.96
C SER A 42 -8.04 4.70 -4.23
N TRP A 43 -6.91 5.08 -3.63
CA TRP A 43 -6.76 6.37 -2.96
C TRP A 43 -6.90 7.54 -3.93
N ILE A 44 -6.24 7.49 -5.08
CA ILE A 44 -6.36 8.50 -6.13
C ILE A 44 -7.80 8.57 -6.63
N ARG A 45 -8.41 7.41 -6.93
CA ARG A 45 -9.77 7.36 -7.46
C ARG A 45 -10.80 7.95 -6.51
N ALA A 46 -10.71 7.63 -5.22
CA ALA A 46 -11.61 8.21 -4.22
C ALA A 46 -11.46 9.73 -4.14
N ARG A 47 -10.23 10.25 -4.19
CA ARG A 47 -9.98 11.70 -4.21
C ARG A 47 -10.53 12.38 -5.46
N GLU A 48 -10.45 11.75 -6.62
CA GLU A 48 -11.05 12.26 -7.87
C GLU A 48 -12.57 12.36 -7.77
N GLU A 49 -13.21 11.43 -7.08
CA GLU A 49 -14.67 11.39 -6.86
C GLU A 49 -15.11 12.23 -5.65
N GLY A 50 -14.17 12.87 -4.94
CA GLY A 50 -14.47 13.64 -3.73
C GLY A 50 -14.89 12.78 -2.53
N LEU A 51 -14.59 11.48 -2.55
CA LEU A 51 -14.89 10.53 -1.48
C LEU A 51 -13.76 10.50 -0.43
N GLU A 52 -14.15 10.30 0.82
CA GLU A 52 -13.19 9.96 1.87
C GLU A 52 -12.67 8.53 1.66
N PHE A 53 -11.36 8.33 1.88
CA PHE A 53 -10.75 7.02 1.74
C PHE A 53 -9.73 6.81 2.85
N GLY A 54 -10.22 6.19 3.94
CA GLY A 54 -9.46 5.88 5.12
C GLY A 54 -9.16 4.39 5.26
N LEU A 55 -8.67 4.02 6.45
CA LEU A 55 -8.38 2.63 6.78
C LEU A 55 -9.64 1.76 6.79
N GLU A 56 -10.80 2.34 7.11
CA GLU A 56 -12.09 1.65 7.11
C GLU A 56 -12.51 1.27 5.68
N GLU A 57 -12.46 2.21 4.73
CA GLU A 57 -12.74 1.97 3.32
C GLU A 57 -11.76 0.94 2.74
N LEU A 58 -10.48 1.05 3.09
CA LEU A 58 -9.46 0.06 2.70
C LEU A 58 -9.81 -1.35 3.22
N LYS A 59 -10.28 -1.47 4.47
CA LYS A 59 -10.72 -2.74 5.08
C LYS A 59 -11.97 -3.32 4.41
N GLN A 60 -12.90 -2.45 4.01
CA GLN A 60 -14.15 -2.83 3.35
C GLN A 60 -13.93 -3.31 1.91
N LEU A 61 -13.00 -2.69 1.18
CA LEU A 61 -12.75 -3.02 -0.22
C LEU A 61 -11.75 -4.16 -0.39
N PHE A 62 -10.81 -4.31 0.54
CA PHE A 62 -9.68 -5.22 0.37
C PHE A 62 -9.48 -6.18 1.56
N SER A 63 -8.87 -7.31 1.25
CA SER A 63 -8.25 -8.21 2.20
C SER A 63 -6.74 -8.16 2.06
N ILE A 64 -6.03 -8.11 3.18
CA ILE A 64 -4.58 -8.33 3.21
C ILE A 64 -4.33 -9.83 3.28
N LYS A 65 -3.51 -10.34 2.36
CA LYS A 65 -3.18 -11.77 2.28
C LYS A 65 -1.67 -11.96 2.30
N ARG A 66 -1.20 -13.03 2.93
CA ARG A 66 0.19 -13.46 2.82
C ARG A 66 0.47 -13.91 1.39
N ASN A 67 1.60 -13.48 0.85
CA ASN A 67 2.04 -13.87 -0.48
C ASN A 67 2.65 -15.28 -0.45
N SER A 68 2.05 -16.22 -1.18
CA SER A 68 2.58 -17.58 -1.29
C SER A 68 3.87 -17.65 -2.12
N GLY A 69 4.07 -16.72 -3.07
CA GLY A 69 5.24 -16.70 -3.94
C GLY A 69 6.50 -16.15 -3.26
N PHE A 70 6.33 -15.39 -2.18
CA PHE A 70 7.45 -14.83 -1.44
C PHE A 70 7.09 -14.66 0.06
N PRO A 71 7.47 -15.64 0.90
CA PRO A 71 7.12 -15.65 2.32
C PRO A 71 7.51 -14.35 3.04
N GLY A 72 6.68 -13.93 3.98
CA GLY A 72 6.89 -12.70 4.75
C GLY A 72 6.41 -11.42 4.05
N THR A 73 6.00 -11.49 2.79
CA THR A 73 5.36 -10.36 2.08
C THR A 73 3.86 -10.49 1.99
N MET A 74 3.20 -9.35 1.77
CA MET A 74 1.77 -9.17 1.85
C MET A 74 1.26 -8.60 0.53
N ILE A 75 0.13 -9.12 0.07
CA ILE A 75 -0.61 -8.62 -1.10
C ILE A 75 -1.93 -8.00 -0.63
N LEU A 76 -2.43 -7.02 -1.38
CA LEU A 76 -3.75 -6.45 -1.18
C LEU A 76 -4.68 -7.03 -2.24
N ALA A 77 -5.72 -7.75 -1.82
CA ALA A 77 -6.64 -8.42 -2.74
C ALA A 77 -8.03 -7.79 -2.61
N PRO A 78 -8.68 -7.38 -3.72
CA PRO A 78 -10.08 -6.96 -3.66
C PRO A 78 -10.95 -8.04 -3.02
N ARG A 79 -11.92 -7.64 -2.21
CA ARG A 79 -12.96 -8.54 -1.73
C ARG A 79 -13.92 -8.90 -2.86
N HIS A 80 -14.66 -9.99 -2.68
CA HIS A 80 -15.63 -10.47 -3.68
C HIS A 80 -16.61 -9.36 -4.06
N ASP A 81 -16.85 -9.16 -5.36
CA ASP A 81 -17.66 -8.07 -5.95
C ASP A 81 -17.21 -6.64 -5.59
N ARG A 82 -15.96 -6.46 -5.14
CA ARG A 82 -15.37 -5.14 -4.80
C ARG A 82 -14.17 -4.79 -5.67
N SER A 83 -14.04 -5.43 -6.84
CA SER A 83 -13.02 -5.05 -7.81
C SER A 83 -13.37 -3.71 -8.44
N ILE A 84 -12.65 -2.66 -8.09
CA ILE A 84 -12.81 -1.32 -8.67
C ILE A 84 -11.86 -1.13 -9.87
N ILE A 85 -10.82 -1.97 -9.97
CA ILE A 85 -9.72 -1.79 -10.91
C ILE A 85 -9.48 -3.08 -11.67
N ASP A 86 -9.73 -3.03 -12.98
CA ASP A 86 -9.42 -4.11 -13.90
C ASP A 86 -7.98 -4.01 -14.41
N GLY A 87 -7.42 -5.15 -14.87
CA GLY A 87 -6.10 -5.19 -15.51
C GLY A 87 -4.90 -5.18 -14.57
N ILE A 88 -5.08 -5.03 -13.25
CA ILE A 88 -4.00 -5.29 -12.28
C ILE A 88 -3.91 -6.81 -12.05
N PRO A 89 -2.76 -7.45 -12.36
CA PRO A 89 -2.60 -8.87 -12.09
C PRO A 89 -2.61 -9.11 -10.59
N SER A 90 -3.40 -10.10 -10.16
CA SER A 90 -3.45 -10.53 -8.76
C SER A 90 -2.15 -11.18 -8.27
N ARG A 91 -1.34 -11.67 -9.21
CA ARG A 91 -0.02 -12.27 -8.99
C ARG A 91 1.06 -11.47 -9.69
N ASP A 92 2.07 -11.08 -8.92
CA ASP A 92 3.20 -10.27 -9.35
C ASP A 92 4.50 -11.11 -9.32
N ASP A 93 4.45 -12.38 -9.72
CA ASP A 93 5.48 -13.39 -9.40
C ASP A 93 6.92 -13.07 -9.87
N ARG A 94 7.10 -12.14 -10.83
CA ARG A 94 8.40 -11.67 -11.34
C ARG A 94 8.70 -10.21 -11.02
N TRP A 95 8.07 -9.64 -10.00
CA TRP A 95 8.24 -8.22 -9.68
C TRP A 95 9.70 -7.86 -9.38
N ARG A 96 10.47 -8.74 -8.74
CA ARG A 96 11.88 -8.46 -8.41
C ARG A 96 12.78 -8.25 -9.64
N GLU A 97 12.34 -8.70 -10.81
CA GLU A 97 13.08 -8.51 -12.07
C GLU A 97 12.72 -7.20 -12.77
N LYS A 98 11.60 -6.58 -12.39
CA LYS A 98 11.03 -5.39 -13.05
C LYS A 98 11.05 -4.15 -12.18
N PHE A 99 11.20 -4.31 -10.86
CA PHE A 99 11.13 -3.24 -9.89
C PHE A 99 12.51 -2.94 -9.32
N PHE A 100 12.80 -1.66 -9.14
CA PHE A 100 13.98 -1.16 -8.45
C PHE A 100 13.60 -0.65 -7.06
N VAL A 101 14.54 -0.71 -6.13
CA VAL A 101 14.39 -0.14 -4.78
C VAL A 101 14.98 1.27 -4.77
N PHE A 102 14.33 2.19 -4.08
CA PHE A 102 14.88 3.50 -3.79
C PHE A 102 14.98 3.70 -2.28
N LYS A 103 15.94 4.49 -1.84
CA LYS A 103 16.08 4.84 -0.42
C LYS A 103 14.98 5.84 -0.07
N ILE A 104 14.13 5.47 0.88
CA ILE A 104 13.17 6.40 1.44
C ILE A 104 13.92 7.39 2.34
N ASN A 105 13.71 8.68 2.14
CA ASN A 105 14.38 9.76 2.86
C ASN A 105 13.35 10.77 3.42
N PRO A 106 13.74 11.73 4.28
CA PRO A 106 12.85 12.76 4.80
C PRO A 106 11.99 13.48 3.76
N ALA A 107 12.47 13.66 2.52
CA ALA A 107 11.69 14.27 1.43
C ALA A 107 10.66 13.32 0.79
N SER A 108 10.82 12.00 0.95
CA SER A 108 9.80 11.02 0.56
C SER A 108 8.65 10.95 1.57
N PHE A 109 8.91 11.38 2.80
CA PHE A 109 7.90 11.44 3.86
C PHE A 109 7.22 12.81 3.82
N CYS A 110 5.92 12.79 3.96
CA CYS A 110 5.13 13.91 4.44
C CYS A 110 5.56 14.28 5.88
N ASP A 111 4.80 15.11 6.59
CA ASP A 111 5.03 15.42 8.02
C ASP A 111 4.66 14.24 8.95
N PHE A 112 5.12 13.03 8.60
CA PHE A 112 4.79 11.77 9.27
C PHE A 112 5.93 11.34 10.20
N ASP A 113 5.61 10.99 11.45
CA ASP A 113 6.60 10.44 12.40
C ASP A 113 7.03 9.03 12.00
N PHE A 114 8.18 8.92 11.36
CA PHE A 114 8.75 7.66 10.88
C PHE A 114 8.96 6.61 11.98
N ARG A 115 9.01 7.00 13.26
CA ARG A 115 9.12 6.06 14.39
C ARG A 115 7.90 5.14 14.51
N ARG A 116 6.76 5.54 13.91
CA ARG A 116 5.53 4.75 13.86
C ARG A 116 5.60 3.60 12.84
N ILE A 117 6.50 3.66 11.86
CA ILE A 117 6.67 2.59 10.86
C ILE A 117 7.56 1.49 11.42
N ARG A 118 7.13 0.25 11.25
CA ARG A 118 7.94 -0.91 11.57
C ARG A 118 9.12 -1.03 10.60
N ARG A 119 10.34 -1.11 11.15
CA ARG A 119 11.58 -1.26 10.37
C ARG A 119 11.96 -2.71 10.11
N GLU A 120 11.41 -3.61 10.93
CA GLU A 120 11.63 -5.05 10.86
C GLU A 120 10.36 -5.76 10.40
N TRP A 121 10.53 -6.86 9.69
CA TRP A 121 9.40 -7.65 9.19
C TRP A 121 8.58 -8.23 10.33
N SER A 122 7.26 -8.14 10.21
CA SER A 122 6.29 -8.65 11.18
C SER A 122 5.70 -9.97 10.71
N ASP A 123 5.71 -10.96 11.60
CA ASP A 123 5.04 -12.24 11.38
C ASP A 123 3.54 -12.20 11.76
N GLY A 124 3.17 -11.24 12.61
CA GLY A 124 1.83 -11.09 13.20
C GLY A 124 0.93 -10.07 12.51
N ILE A 125 1.09 -9.86 11.20
CA ILE A 125 0.18 -8.99 10.45
C ILE A 125 -1.17 -9.69 10.34
N GLU A 126 -2.12 -9.23 11.15
CA GLU A 126 -3.49 -9.73 11.14
C GLU A 126 -4.21 -9.31 9.85
N PRO A 127 -4.85 -10.24 9.13
CA PRO A 127 -5.73 -9.89 8.03
C PRO A 127 -6.85 -8.97 8.50
N PHE A 128 -7.30 -8.07 7.63
CA PHE A 128 -8.50 -7.28 7.91
C PHE A 128 -9.70 -8.21 8.16
N GLY A 129 -10.28 -8.13 9.36
CA GLY A 129 -11.57 -8.72 9.67
C GLY A 129 -12.69 -8.18 8.78
N PRO A 130 -13.88 -8.79 8.79
CA PRO A 130 -15.04 -8.22 8.12
C PRO A 130 -15.38 -6.86 8.74
N ALA A 131 -15.38 -5.80 7.93
CA ALA A 131 -15.81 -4.46 8.34
C ALA A 131 -17.24 -4.20 7.83
N PRO A 132 -18.15 -3.65 8.66
CA PRO A 132 -19.46 -3.20 8.19
C PRO A 132 -19.28 -2.11 7.14
N MET A 133 -20.16 -2.07 6.13
CA MET A 133 -20.06 -1.09 5.03
C MET A 133 -20.48 0.30 5.49
N THR A 134 -19.71 1.31 5.10
CA THR A 134 -20.11 2.72 5.17
C THR A 134 -21.08 3.04 4.03
N HIS A 135 -21.95 4.03 4.23
CA HIS A 135 -23.01 4.36 3.27
C HIS A 135 -22.49 4.89 1.92
N GLU A 136 -21.27 5.41 1.87
CA GLU A 136 -20.67 6.01 0.68
C GLU A 136 -20.10 4.99 -0.32
N LEU A 137 -19.84 3.76 0.12
CA LEU A 137 -19.29 2.68 -0.71
C LEU A 137 -20.32 1.61 -1.12
N ARG A 138 -21.62 1.95 -1.02
CA ARG A 138 -22.73 1.07 -1.44
C ARG A 138 -23.00 1.14 -2.93
#